data_AF-A0A7X1D3U2-F1
#
_entry.id   AF-A0A7X1D3U2-F1
#
_cell.length_a   1.000
_cell.length_b   1.000
_cell.length_c   1.000
_cell.angle_alpha   90.00
_cell.angle_beta   90.00
_cell.angle_gamma   90.00
#
_symmetry.space_group_name_H-M   'P 1'
#
loop_
_entity.id
_entity.type
_entity.pdbx_description
1 polymer ?
#
loop_
_entity_poly.entity_id
_entity_poly.type
_entity_poly.pdbx_seq_one_letter_code
_entity_poly.pdbx_strand_id
1 'polypeptide(L)'
;MQFTKIFNVAATQKTVDFVNIEVGGDQPFYIDPSIIAGKNDKYAVRAKESLKDFFEVVHGLCESKYFDEARGLLLFASENDAIHFGQTRKGKKSDGTGCSATMLVELFEKVHEKGRIAKRMLLEPYHSYLFIDGIAEDRMSDLISNVILDVLCDFTKEQCDLLGVPTQFFKNYRYYWNVDTHEWSSKSAFLPVDGEGNPILLVPKNFITNRFKLNVGTLIFQYILPLEMDKLGDKAPSNKKDLWNEIRGEHSQKDFAALYCSEYPEVYREYCRRTDHRIQGRHPGELTDLEIEAIVSFSQCEEEQA
;
A
#
# COMPACT_ATOMS: atom_id res chain seq x y z
N MET A 1 3.34 10.00 -22.39
CA MET A 1 4.47 10.97 -22.29
C MET A 1 4.71 11.34 -20.82
N GLN A 2 5.97 11.53 -20.39
CA GLN A 2 6.26 11.91 -18.99
C GLN A 2 5.66 13.26 -18.58
N PHE A 3 5.25 13.39 -17.32
CA PHE A 3 4.69 14.62 -16.74
C PHE A 3 5.55 15.85 -17.02
N THR A 4 6.86 15.80 -16.72
CA THR A 4 7.74 16.96 -16.94
C THR A 4 7.83 17.36 -18.42
N LYS A 5 7.73 16.39 -19.35
CA LYS A 5 7.71 16.65 -20.79
C LYS A 5 6.37 17.26 -21.23
N ILE A 6 5.25 16.78 -20.69
CA ILE A 6 3.90 17.32 -20.96
C ILE A 6 3.84 18.81 -20.66
N PHE A 7 4.38 19.22 -19.51
CA PHE A 7 4.32 20.61 -19.07
C PHE A 7 5.57 21.43 -19.39
N ASN A 8 6.48 20.90 -20.21
CA ASN A 8 7.73 21.55 -20.59
C ASN A 8 8.56 22.05 -19.39
N VAL A 9 8.58 21.25 -18.32
CA VAL A 9 9.35 21.50 -17.10
C VAL A 9 10.76 20.95 -17.30
N ALA A 10 11.77 21.81 -17.13
CA ALA A 10 13.18 21.44 -17.21
C ALA A 10 13.65 20.70 -15.93
N ALA A 11 13.12 19.50 -15.70
CA ALA A 11 13.39 18.68 -14.52
C ALA A 11 13.57 17.20 -14.88
N THR A 12 14.37 16.50 -14.08
CA THR A 12 14.56 15.04 -14.12
C THR A 12 14.00 14.40 -12.84
N GLN A 13 13.93 13.07 -12.77
CA GLN A 13 13.46 12.37 -11.57
C GLN A 13 14.25 12.78 -10.31
N LYS A 14 15.54 13.05 -10.47
CA LYS A 14 16.43 13.50 -9.41
C LYS A 14 16.07 14.88 -8.84
N THR A 15 15.53 15.78 -9.66
CA THR A 15 15.26 17.17 -9.28
C THR A 15 13.83 17.40 -8.80
N VAL A 16 12.96 16.39 -8.86
CA VAL A 16 11.58 16.45 -8.38
C VAL A 16 11.36 15.54 -7.18
N ASP A 17 10.38 15.90 -6.35
CA ASP A 17 10.02 15.12 -5.14
C ASP A 17 8.87 14.13 -5.39
N PHE A 18 8.43 13.99 -6.64
CA PHE A 18 7.37 13.08 -7.08
C PHE A 18 7.89 12.10 -8.14
N VAL A 19 7.14 11.03 -8.39
CA VAL A 19 7.41 10.12 -9.52
C VAL A 19 7.08 10.85 -10.83
N ASN A 20 8.06 11.05 -11.71
CA ASN A 20 7.84 11.63 -13.03
C ASN A 20 7.15 10.62 -13.97
N ILE A 21 5.87 10.40 -13.67
CA ILE A 21 5.00 9.42 -14.30
C ILE A 21 4.90 9.60 -15.81
N GLU A 22 4.79 8.49 -16.51
CA GLU A 22 4.31 8.43 -17.89
C GLU A 22 2.78 8.53 -17.85
N VAL A 23 2.21 9.54 -18.51
CA VAL A 23 0.76 9.63 -18.68
C VAL A 23 0.37 8.77 -19.88
N GLY A 24 -0.64 7.92 -19.68
CA GLY A 24 -1.22 7.04 -20.69
C GLY A 24 -1.02 5.53 -20.43
N GLY A 25 -0.19 5.19 -19.45
CA GLY A 25 0.05 3.80 -19.02
C GLY A 25 0.02 3.67 -17.48
N ASP A 26 0.08 2.43 -17.01
CA ASP A 26 0.28 2.12 -15.59
C ASP A 26 1.74 1.75 -15.32
N GLN A 27 2.29 2.33 -14.26
CA GLN A 27 3.62 2.01 -13.77
C GLN A 27 3.51 1.07 -12.57
N PRO A 28 4.36 0.03 -12.46
CA PRO A 28 4.29 -0.98 -11.40
C PRO A 28 4.87 -0.44 -10.08
N PHE A 29 4.36 0.71 -9.64
CA PHE A 29 4.59 1.31 -8.35
C PHE A 29 3.40 1.07 -7.44
N TYR A 30 3.68 1.03 -6.15
CA TYR A 30 2.71 0.90 -5.09
C TYR A 30 2.96 1.94 -4.02
N ILE A 31 1.88 2.41 -3.39
CA ILE A 31 1.94 3.20 -2.17
C ILE A 31 1.92 2.22 -0.98
N ASP A 32 3.00 2.20 -0.21
CA ASP A 32 3.16 1.29 0.94
C ASP A 32 3.04 2.07 2.27
N PRO A 33 2.12 1.70 3.17
CA PRO A 33 1.89 2.46 4.39
C PRO A 33 3.08 2.31 5.37
N SER A 34 3.85 1.23 5.28
CA SER A 34 5.06 0.97 6.06
C SER A 34 6.26 1.82 5.62
N ILE A 35 6.23 2.34 4.39
CA ILE A 35 7.20 3.33 3.90
C ILE A 35 6.81 4.70 4.43
N ILE A 36 5.55 5.10 4.24
CA ILE A 36 4.99 6.36 4.76
C ILE A 36 5.25 6.49 6.27
N ALA A 37 5.02 5.42 7.02
CA ALA A 37 5.22 5.39 8.47
C ALA A 37 6.64 5.77 8.93
N GLY A 38 7.65 5.45 8.11
CA GLY A 38 9.06 5.75 8.40
C GLY A 38 9.48 7.18 8.05
N LYS A 39 8.58 7.99 7.49
CA LYS A 39 8.84 9.36 7.05
C LYS A 39 8.27 10.40 8.04
N ASN A 40 8.90 11.57 8.06
CA ASN A 40 8.56 12.66 8.98
C ASN A 40 8.29 13.99 8.26
N ASP A 41 8.25 14.00 6.92
CA ASP A 41 7.82 15.19 6.20
C ASP A 41 6.32 15.45 6.44
N LYS A 42 5.87 16.68 6.15
CA LYS A 42 4.50 17.13 6.45
C LYS A 42 3.43 16.28 5.77
N TYR A 43 3.71 15.72 4.60
CA TYR A 43 2.76 14.88 3.86
C TYR A 43 2.69 13.50 4.49
N ALA A 44 3.85 12.92 4.83
CA ALA A 44 3.91 11.63 5.50
C ALA A 44 3.19 11.63 6.86
N VAL A 45 3.35 12.70 7.63
CA VAL A 45 2.68 12.85 8.93
C VAL A 45 1.16 12.82 8.76
N ARG A 46 0.62 13.62 7.83
CA ARG A 46 -0.81 13.65 7.53
C ARG A 46 -1.32 12.32 6.98
N ALA A 47 -0.61 11.74 6.02
CA ALA A 47 -0.98 10.46 5.41
C ALA A 47 -1.04 9.33 6.46
N LYS A 48 -0.07 9.28 7.36
CA LYS A 48 -0.04 8.32 8.47
C LYS A 48 -1.22 8.49 9.42
N GLU A 49 -1.60 9.72 9.73
CA GLU A 49 -2.77 10.02 10.57
C GLU A 49 -4.06 9.52 9.92
N SER A 50 -4.29 9.83 8.64
CA SER A 50 -5.44 9.33 7.88
C SER A 50 -5.48 7.81 7.80
N LEU A 51 -4.34 7.16 7.53
CA LEU A 51 -4.25 5.70 7.47
C LEU A 51 -4.56 5.06 8.82
N LYS A 52 -3.94 5.57 9.89
CA LYS A 52 -4.16 5.05 11.24
C LYS A 52 -5.64 5.15 11.61
N ASP A 53 -6.23 6.33 11.45
CA ASP A 53 -7.63 6.57 11.80
C ASP A 53 -8.59 5.66 11.02
N PHE A 54 -8.41 5.57 9.70
CA PHE A 54 -9.21 4.71 8.84
C PHE A 54 -9.19 3.24 9.30
N PHE A 55 -7.99 2.68 9.50
CA PHE A 55 -7.86 1.28 9.89
C PHE A 55 -8.33 1.03 11.33
N GLU A 56 -8.24 2.01 12.25
CA GLU A 56 -8.81 1.93 13.59
C GLU A 56 -10.35 1.86 13.56
N VAL A 57 -10.99 2.67 12.72
CA VAL A 57 -12.46 2.65 12.54
C VAL A 57 -12.92 1.33 11.94
N VAL A 58 -12.29 0.88 10.85
CA VAL A 58 -12.63 -0.42 10.23
C VAL A 58 -12.46 -1.56 11.23
N HIS A 59 -11.36 -1.56 11.99
CA HIS A 59 -11.12 -2.55 13.03
C HIS A 59 -12.19 -2.50 14.12
N GLY A 60 -12.57 -1.32 14.62
CA GLY A 60 -13.60 -1.15 15.64
C GLY A 60 -14.99 -1.62 15.21
N LEU A 61 -15.37 -1.37 13.95
CA LEU A 61 -16.60 -1.88 13.36
C LEU A 61 -16.61 -3.41 13.34
N CYS A 62 -15.50 -4.02 12.93
CA CYS A 62 -15.39 -5.47 12.88
C CYS A 62 -15.35 -6.12 14.28
N GLU A 63 -14.66 -5.50 15.26
CA GLU A 63 -14.72 -5.94 16.66
C GLU A 63 -16.15 -5.95 17.22
N SER A 64 -16.96 -4.99 16.76
CA SER A 64 -18.36 -4.84 17.16
C SER A 64 -19.34 -5.63 16.29
N LYS A 65 -18.84 -6.42 15.33
CA LYS A 65 -19.63 -7.21 14.37
C LYS A 65 -20.51 -6.38 13.42
N TYR A 66 -20.18 -5.11 13.22
CA TYR A 66 -20.77 -4.22 12.21
C TYR A 66 -20.09 -4.42 10.86
N PHE A 67 -20.23 -5.63 10.32
CA PHE A 67 -19.52 -6.06 9.13
C PHE A 67 -20.00 -5.34 7.86
N ASP A 68 -21.29 -5.04 7.75
CA ASP A 68 -21.83 -4.37 6.56
C ASP A 68 -21.37 -2.91 6.48
N GLU A 69 -21.28 -2.23 7.62
CA GLU A 69 -20.70 -0.90 7.75
C GLU A 69 -19.22 -0.90 7.37
N ALA A 70 -18.45 -1.88 7.86
CA ALA A 70 -17.04 -2.05 7.49
C ALA A 70 -16.88 -2.31 5.98
N ARG A 71 -17.77 -3.12 5.38
CA ARG A 71 -17.77 -3.36 3.91
C ARG A 71 -18.04 -2.05 3.18
N GLY A 72 -18.98 -1.25 3.68
CA GLY A 72 -19.32 0.07 3.14
C GLY A 72 -18.12 1.01 3.07
N LEU A 73 -17.28 1.06 4.10
CA LEU A 73 -16.07 1.89 4.11
C LEU A 73 -15.04 1.46 3.05
N LEU A 74 -15.01 0.19 2.71
CA LEU A 74 -14.04 -0.39 1.77
C LEU A 74 -14.47 -0.28 0.30
N LEU A 75 -15.74 0.06 0.04
CA LEU A 75 -16.22 0.32 -1.32
C LEU A 75 -15.54 1.53 -1.98
N PHE A 76 -14.95 2.42 -1.17
CA PHE A 76 -14.20 3.58 -1.62
C PHE A 76 -12.77 3.26 -2.07
N ALA A 77 -12.33 2.00 -1.99
CA ALA A 77 -11.06 1.52 -2.54
C ALA A 77 -11.09 1.38 -4.09
N SER A 78 -11.84 2.23 -4.78
CA SER A 78 -11.89 2.23 -6.24
C SER A 78 -10.56 2.68 -6.83
N GLU A 79 -10.16 2.08 -7.95
CA GLU A 79 -8.98 2.46 -8.71
C GLU A 79 -8.95 3.98 -9.00
N ASN A 80 -7.75 4.56 -8.92
CA ASN A 80 -7.51 5.98 -9.14
C ASN A 80 -6.53 6.20 -10.28
N ASP A 81 -7.00 6.06 -11.52
CA ASP A 81 -6.18 6.17 -12.74
C ASP A 81 -5.34 7.46 -12.81
N ALA A 82 -5.73 8.52 -12.10
CA ALA A 82 -5.01 9.78 -12.05
C ALA A 82 -3.58 9.68 -11.48
N ILE A 83 -3.25 8.64 -10.69
CA ILE A 83 -1.87 8.41 -10.20
C ILE A 83 -1.01 7.61 -11.18
N HIS A 84 -1.60 6.95 -12.19
CA HIS A 84 -0.90 6.11 -13.17
C HIS A 84 -0.06 4.97 -12.54
N PHE A 85 -0.57 4.40 -11.43
CA PHE A 85 0.06 3.28 -10.73
C PHE A 85 -0.82 2.04 -10.87
N GLY A 86 -0.19 0.91 -11.12
CA GLY A 86 -0.89 -0.37 -11.26
C GLY A 86 -0.07 -1.38 -12.04
N GLN A 87 -0.64 -2.57 -12.19
CA GLN A 87 -0.16 -3.53 -13.18
C GLN A 87 -1.29 -3.80 -14.16
N THR A 88 -1.21 -3.20 -15.35
CA THR A 88 -2.13 -3.58 -16.43
C THR A 88 -1.80 -5.01 -16.89
N ARG A 89 -2.40 -6.03 -16.28
CA ARG A 89 -2.38 -7.38 -16.85
C ARG A 89 -3.28 -7.38 -18.08
N LYS A 90 -2.69 -7.29 -19.27
CA LYS A 90 -3.38 -7.47 -20.56
C LYS A 90 -4.42 -8.60 -20.44
N GLY A 91 -5.70 -8.24 -20.58
CA GLY A 91 -6.80 -9.20 -20.77
C GLY A 91 -7.60 -9.63 -19.53
N LYS A 92 -7.43 -9.03 -18.34
CA LYS A 92 -8.38 -9.23 -17.23
C LYS A 92 -9.03 -7.91 -16.84
N LYS A 93 -10.32 -7.75 -17.16
CA LYS A 93 -11.19 -6.81 -16.44
C LYS A 93 -11.08 -7.18 -14.96
N SER A 94 -10.72 -6.21 -14.12
CA SER A 94 -10.84 -6.32 -12.67
C SER A 94 -12.31 -6.61 -12.36
N ASP A 95 -12.61 -7.81 -11.88
CA ASP A 95 -13.92 -8.10 -11.31
C ASP A 95 -14.12 -7.12 -10.14
N GLY A 96 -15.19 -6.34 -10.21
CA GLY A 96 -15.36 -5.07 -9.51
C GLY A 96 -15.08 -5.08 -8.00
N THR A 97 -14.89 -3.86 -7.48
CA THR A 97 -14.66 -3.46 -6.08
C THR A 97 -15.50 -4.19 -5.02
N GLY A 98 -16.64 -4.79 -5.37
CA GLY A 98 -17.45 -5.62 -4.46
C GLY A 98 -16.74 -6.88 -3.94
N CYS A 99 -15.82 -7.47 -4.72
CA CYS A 99 -15.11 -8.67 -4.32
C CYS A 99 -14.04 -8.37 -3.24
N SER A 100 -13.37 -7.21 -3.33
CA SER A 100 -12.32 -6.78 -2.39
C SER A 100 -12.87 -6.31 -1.04
N ALA A 101 -13.97 -5.56 -1.02
CA ALA A 101 -14.63 -5.14 0.23
C ALA A 101 -15.13 -6.36 1.02
N THR A 102 -15.68 -7.35 0.32
CA THR A 102 -16.12 -8.62 0.91
C THR A 102 -14.94 -9.40 1.49
N MET A 103 -13.84 -9.57 0.75
CA MET A 103 -12.61 -10.24 1.23
C MET A 103 -11.99 -9.58 2.46
N LEU A 104 -11.95 -8.23 2.51
CA LEU A 104 -11.40 -7.49 3.64
C LEU A 104 -12.23 -7.65 4.91
N VAL A 105 -13.56 -7.65 4.79
CA VAL A 105 -14.43 -7.85 5.96
C VAL A 105 -14.48 -9.30 6.38
N GLU A 106 -14.51 -10.25 5.45
CA GLU A 106 -14.35 -11.68 5.76
C GLU A 106 -13.01 -11.96 6.47
N LEU A 107 -11.97 -11.18 6.17
CA LEU A 107 -10.75 -11.23 6.95
C LEU A 107 -10.96 -10.71 8.35
N PHE A 108 -11.47 -9.49 8.54
CA PHE A 108 -11.62 -8.96 9.89
C PHE A 108 -12.56 -9.83 10.72
N GLU A 109 -13.55 -10.45 10.08
CA GLU A 109 -14.38 -11.53 10.63
C GLU A 109 -13.53 -12.75 11.01
N LYS A 110 -12.70 -13.32 10.13
CA LYS A 110 -11.78 -14.43 10.44
C LYS A 110 -10.78 -14.09 11.55
N VAL A 111 -10.26 -12.87 11.57
CA VAL A 111 -9.35 -12.35 12.59
C VAL A 111 -10.07 -12.24 13.93
N HIS A 112 -11.36 -11.88 13.92
CA HIS A 112 -12.23 -11.83 15.10
C HIS A 112 -12.66 -13.23 15.57
N GLU A 113 -13.06 -14.13 14.66
CA GLU A 113 -13.47 -15.52 14.94
C GLU A 113 -12.31 -16.34 15.54
N LYS A 114 -11.07 -16.08 15.11
CA LYS A 114 -9.88 -16.72 15.68
C LYS A 114 -9.47 -16.13 17.05
N GLY A 115 -10.18 -15.15 17.61
CA GLY A 115 -10.09 -14.71 19.01
C GLY A 115 -9.22 -13.46 19.27
N ARG A 116 -8.50 -13.43 20.41
CA ARG A 116 -7.71 -12.29 20.99
C ARG A 116 -6.53 -11.77 20.11
N ILE A 117 -6.48 -12.25 18.87
CA ILE A 117 -5.46 -12.14 17.83
C ILE A 117 -5.27 -10.69 17.36
N ALA A 118 -6.35 -9.93 17.21
CA ALA A 118 -6.29 -8.58 16.63
C ALA A 118 -5.75 -7.51 17.60
N LYS A 119 -6.15 -7.57 18.88
CA LYS A 119 -6.05 -6.44 19.82
C LYS A 119 -4.62 -6.09 20.28
N ARG A 120 -3.65 -6.98 20.05
CA ARG A 120 -2.25 -6.80 20.48
C ARG A 120 -1.23 -6.87 19.34
N MET A 121 -1.66 -7.29 18.14
CA MET A 121 -0.78 -7.60 17.02
C MET A 121 -0.70 -6.47 16.01
N LEU A 122 -1.74 -5.65 15.89
CA LEU A 122 -1.76 -4.43 15.08
C LEU A 122 -1.24 -3.23 15.90
N LEU A 123 0.06 -3.23 16.24
CA LEU A 123 0.72 -2.00 16.72
C LEU A 123 0.51 -0.84 15.74
N GLU A 124 0.40 -1.19 14.45
CA GLU A 124 0.05 -0.31 13.36
C GLU A 124 -1.09 -0.96 12.56
N PRO A 125 -2.35 -0.48 12.70
CA PRO A 125 -3.54 -1.04 12.06
C PRO A 125 -3.44 -1.18 10.53
N TYR A 126 -2.65 -0.31 9.89
CA TYR A 126 -2.37 -0.35 8.46
C TYR A 126 -1.43 -1.49 8.04
N HIS A 127 -0.77 -2.22 8.95
CA HIS A 127 -0.02 -3.45 8.60
C HIS A 127 -0.93 -4.68 8.42
N SER A 128 -2.24 -4.53 8.64
CA SER A 128 -3.21 -5.62 8.52
C SER A 128 -3.09 -6.37 7.19
N TYR A 129 -2.77 -5.69 6.08
CA TYR A 129 -2.55 -6.26 4.73
C TYR A 129 -1.63 -7.48 4.68
N LEU A 130 -0.67 -7.57 5.60
CA LEU A 130 0.30 -8.66 5.68
C LEU A 130 -0.39 -10.01 5.97
N PHE A 131 -1.52 -9.97 6.65
CA PHE A 131 -2.26 -11.12 7.16
C PHE A 131 -3.52 -11.42 6.34
N ILE A 132 -3.77 -10.68 5.25
CA ILE A 132 -5.01 -10.77 4.46
C ILE A 132 -4.84 -11.56 3.18
N ASP A 133 -5.33 -12.79 3.15
CA ASP A 133 -5.44 -13.54 1.90
C ASP A 133 -6.34 -12.82 0.90
N GLY A 134 -5.96 -12.89 -0.37
CA GLY A 134 -6.77 -12.29 -1.43
C GLY A 134 -6.60 -10.77 -1.60
N ILE A 135 -5.91 -10.05 -0.71
CA ILE A 135 -5.45 -8.68 -1.00
C ILE A 135 -4.05 -8.73 -1.60
N ALA A 136 -3.98 -8.31 -2.86
CA ALA A 136 -2.73 -8.03 -3.57
C ALA A 136 -2.22 -6.62 -3.23
N GLU A 137 -0.94 -6.40 -3.50
CA GLU A 137 -0.24 -5.11 -3.34
C GLU A 137 -0.98 -3.97 -4.07
N ASP A 138 -1.46 -4.22 -5.30
CA ASP A 138 -2.27 -3.30 -6.11
C ASP A 138 -3.49 -2.76 -5.33
N ARG A 139 -4.34 -3.66 -4.82
CA ARG A 139 -5.59 -3.27 -4.14
C ARG A 139 -5.36 -2.53 -2.82
N MET A 140 -4.27 -2.86 -2.13
CA MET A 140 -3.90 -2.13 -0.92
C MET A 140 -3.39 -0.73 -1.27
N SER A 141 -2.57 -0.62 -2.33
CA SER A 141 -2.12 0.67 -2.86
C SER A 141 -3.31 1.56 -3.28
N ASP A 142 -4.32 1.00 -3.95
CA ASP A 142 -5.55 1.71 -4.32
C ASP A 142 -6.29 2.25 -3.10
N LEU A 143 -6.54 1.39 -2.10
CA LEU A 143 -7.19 1.79 -0.86
C LEU A 143 -6.41 2.91 -0.18
N ILE A 144 -5.10 2.76 -0.04
CA ILE A 144 -4.23 3.76 0.57
C ILE A 144 -4.33 5.08 -0.19
N SER A 145 -4.22 5.04 -1.53
CA SER A 145 -4.28 6.24 -2.37
C SER A 145 -5.58 7.04 -2.17
N ASN A 146 -6.71 6.36 -1.95
CA ASN A 146 -7.99 7.00 -1.69
C ASN A 146 -8.08 7.54 -0.25
N VAL A 147 -7.60 6.77 0.73
CA VAL A 147 -7.56 7.22 2.13
C VAL A 147 -6.76 8.51 2.27
N ILE A 148 -5.60 8.61 1.60
CA ILE A 148 -4.70 9.78 1.67
C ILE A 148 -4.91 10.78 0.52
N LEU A 149 -6.02 10.70 -0.20
CA LEU A 149 -6.26 11.47 -1.42
C LEU A 149 -6.11 12.98 -1.19
N ASP A 150 -6.57 13.51 -0.04
CA ASP A 150 -6.44 14.92 0.29
C ASP A 150 -4.97 15.37 0.36
N VAL A 151 -4.11 14.52 0.93
CA VAL A 151 -2.66 14.73 1.02
C VAL A 151 -2.05 14.76 -0.38
N LEU A 152 -2.45 13.83 -1.25
CA LEU A 152 -1.96 13.77 -2.63
C LEU A 152 -2.42 14.96 -3.47
N CYS A 153 -3.67 15.42 -3.30
CA CYS A 153 -4.16 16.62 -3.98
C CYS A 153 -3.40 17.87 -3.55
N ASP A 154 -3.18 18.05 -2.24
CA ASP A 154 -2.45 19.20 -1.70
C ASP A 154 -0.98 19.17 -2.14
N PHE A 155 -0.34 17.99 -2.08
CA PHE A 155 1.02 17.78 -2.58
C PHE A 155 1.13 18.12 -4.07
N THR A 156 0.23 17.59 -4.89
CA THR A 156 0.20 17.84 -6.34
C THR A 156 0.10 19.34 -6.62
N LYS A 157 -0.81 20.04 -5.95
CA LYS A 157 -0.99 21.48 -6.12
C LYS A 157 0.28 22.26 -5.76
N GLU A 158 0.93 21.91 -4.66
CA GLU A 158 2.18 22.56 -4.24
C GLU A 158 3.31 22.31 -5.26
N GLN A 159 3.45 21.09 -5.76
CA GLN A 159 4.45 20.79 -6.80
C GLN A 159 4.16 21.55 -8.10
N CYS A 160 2.89 21.65 -8.51
CA CYS A 160 2.52 22.44 -9.69
C CYS A 160 2.84 23.92 -9.51
N ASP A 161 2.58 24.50 -8.34
CA ASP A 161 2.92 25.90 -8.05
C ASP A 161 4.42 26.16 -8.09
N LEU A 162 5.22 25.24 -7.54
CA LEU A 162 6.68 25.33 -7.55
C LEU A 162 7.25 25.26 -8.97
N LEU A 163 6.64 24.45 -9.84
CA LEU A 163 7.09 24.22 -11.22
C LEU A 163 6.43 25.15 -12.24
N GLY A 164 5.49 26.00 -11.83
CA GLY A 164 4.72 26.87 -12.73
C GLY A 164 3.76 26.10 -13.65
N VAL A 165 3.33 24.91 -13.25
CA VAL A 165 2.40 24.05 -14.02
C VAL A 165 0.96 24.54 -13.80
N PRO A 166 0.19 24.83 -14.87
CA PRO A 166 -1.19 25.26 -14.75
C PRO A 166 -2.07 24.14 -14.19
N THR A 167 -3.06 24.52 -13.37
CA THR A 167 -4.03 23.61 -12.77
C THR A 167 -5.46 24.06 -13.06
N GLN A 168 -6.39 23.10 -13.10
CA GLN A 168 -7.82 23.35 -13.26
C GLN A 168 -8.57 22.99 -11.97
N PHE A 169 -9.67 23.69 -11.69
CA PHE A 169 -10.49 23.44 -10.51
C PHE A 169 -11.50 22.30 -10.77
N PHE A 170 -11.39 21.24 -9.97
CA PHE A 170 -12.32 20.12 -9.95
C PHE A 170 -13.15 20.18 -8.66
N LYS A 171 -14.43 20.50 -8.81
CA LYS A 171 -15.40 20.49 -7.70
C LYS A 171 -15.79 19.05 -7.36
N ASN A 172 -15.72 18.68 -6.08
CA ASN A 172 -16.04 17.33 -5.60
C ASN A 172 -15.32 16.24 -6.42
N TYR A 173 -14.02 16.44 -6.66
CA TYR A 173 -13.18 15.60 -7.48
C TYR A 173 -13.31 14.11 -7.13
N ARG A 174 -12.99 13.74 -5.89
CA ARG A 174 -13.06 12.36 -5.37
C ARG A 174 -13.23 12.37 -3.85
N TYR A 175 -13.53 11.20 -3.27
CA TYR A 175 -13.64 11.02 -1.83
C TYR A 175 -12.28 10.77 -1.19
N TYR A 176 -12.10 11.28 0.03
CA TYR A 176 -10.94 11.04 0.88
C TYR A 176 -11.40 10.68 2.29
N TRP A 177 -10.51 10.08 3.08
CA TRP A 177 -10.80 9.82 4.48
C TRP A 177 -10.60 11.08 5.32
N ASN A 178 -11.66 11.56 5.96
CA ASN A 178 -11.60 12.74 6.82
C ASN A 178 -11.47 12.31 8.28
N VAL A 179 -10.29 12.52 8.84
CA VAL A 179 -9.92 12.17 10.22
C VAL A 179 -10.77 12.90 11.26
N ASP A 180 -11.20 14.14 10.99
CA ASP A 180 -12.01 14.91 11.95
C ASP A 180 -13.43 14.34 12.09
N THR A 181 -13.95 13.74 11.03
CA THR A 181 -15.31 13.18 10.99
C THR A 181 -15.35 11.66 11.09
N HIS A 182 -14.21 10.97 10.96
CA HIS A 182 -14.11 9.51 10.85
C HIS A 182 -14.99 8.93 9.72
N GLU A 183 -15.06 9.65 8.59
CA GLU A 183 -15.96 9.35 7.48
C GLU A 183 -15.34 9.76 6.13
N TRP A 184 -15.84 9.16 5.05
CA TRP A 184 -15.50 9.57 3.69
C TRP A 184 -16.11 10.93 3.36
N SER A 185 -15.28 11.90 2.98
CA SER A 185 -15.69 13.26 2.60
C SER A 185 -15.30 13.56 1.15
N SER A 186 -16.01 14.47 0.46
CA SER A 186 -15.63 14.89 -0.89
C SER A 186 -14.53 15.96 -0.87
N LYS A 187 -13.47 15.77 -1.67
CA LYS A 187 -12.40 16.75 -1.86
C LYS A 187 -12.66 17.53 -3.15
N SER A 188 -12.58 18.85 -3.10
CA SER A 188 -12.37 19.68 -4.31
C SER A 188 -10.88 19.98 -4.42
N ALA A 189 -10.34 19.99 -5.64
CA ALA A 189 -8.90 20.10 -5.86
C ALA A 189 -8.57 20.94 -7.09
N PHE A 190 -7.37 21.53 -7.10
CA PHE A 190 -6.76 22.12 -8.28
C PHE A 190 -5.70 21.15 -8.79
N LEU A 191 -5.91 20.57 -9.97
CA LEU A 191 -5.03 19.52 -10.52
C LEU A 191 -4.55 19.88 -11.92
N PRO A 192 -3.31 19.49 -12.29
CA PRO A 192 -2.86 19.52 -13.67
C PRO A 192 -3.69 18.54 -14.50
N VAL A 193 -3.80 18.77 -15.80
CA VAL A 193 -4.51 17.89 -16.72
C VAL A 193 -3.62 17.45 -17.86
N ASP A 194 -3.81 16.22 -18.35
CA ASP A 194 -3.13 15.72 -19.53
C ASP A 194 -3.62 16.39 -20.83
N GLY A 195 -3.13 15.90 -21.98
CA GLY A 195 -3.52 16.39 -23.30
C GLY A 195 -4.99 16.12 -23.68
N GLU A 196 -5.67 15.24 -22.95
CA GLU A 196 -7.08 14.87 -23.15
C GLU A 196 -8.01 15.56 -22.13
N GLY A 197 -7.44 16.26 -21.15
CA GLY A 197 -8.18 16.93 -20.08
C GLY A 197 -8.42 16.06 -18.84
N ASN A 198 -7.81 14.88 -18.75
CA ASN A 198 -7.89 14.03 -17.57
C ASN A 198 -6.99 14.57 -16.45
N PRO A 199 -7.44 14.58 -15.19
CA PRO A 199 -6.65 15.07 -14.07
C PRO A 199 -5.48 14.13 -13.75
N ILE A 200 -4.33 14.73 -13.45
CA ILE A 200 -3.12 14.02 -13.02
C ILE A 200 -2.87 14.28 -11.54
N LEU A 201 -2.56 13.22 -10.78
CA LEU A 201 -2.23 13.27 -9.36
C LEU A 201 -0.78 12.80 -9.17
N LEU A 202 0.04 13.67 -8.57
CA LEU A 202 1.44 13.37 -8.29
C LEU A 202 1.56 12.66 -6.94
N VAL A 203 2.39 11.62 -6.89
CA VAL A 203 2.69 10.89 -5.66
C VAL A 203 4.12 11.19 -5.23
N PRO A 204 4.36 11.51 -3.94
CA PRO A 204 5.71 11.69 -3.42
C PRO A 204 6.57 10.46 -3.69
N LYS A 205 7.77 10.66 -4.25
CA LYS A 205 8.66 9.53 -4.59
C LYS A 205 9.12 8.74 -3.35
N ASN A 206 9.06 9.36 -2.18
CA ASN A 206 9.37 8.74 -0.90
C ASN A 206 8.20 7.94 -0.28
N PHE A 207 7.05 7.84 -0.95
CA PHE A 207 5.91 7.01 -0.54
C PHE A 207 5.84 5.68 -1.29
N ILE A 208 6.60 5.56 -2.37
CA ILE A 208 6.42 4.49 -3.35
C ILE A 208 7.42 3.35 -3.19
N THR A 209 7.02 2.19 -3.70
CA THR A 209 7.87 1.01 -3.87
C THR A 209 7.42 0.19 -5.07
N ASN A 210 8.25 -0.75 -5.52
CA ASN A 210 7.86 -1.76 -6.50
C ASN A 210 7.50 -3.11 -5.85
N ARG A 211 7.65 -3.22 -4.52
CA ARG A 211 7.23 -4.36 -3.72
C ARG A 211 7.06 -3.95 -2.27
N PHE A 212 5.96 -4.35 -1.65
CA PHE A 212 5.69 -3.99 -0.26
C PHE A 212 6.83 -4.42 0.68
N LYS A 213 7.20 -3.51 1.58
CA LYS A 213 8.26 -3.62 2.59
C LYS A 213 8.01 -4.78 3.54
N LEU A 214 6.77 -4.92 4.04
CA LEU A 214 6.39 -6.12 4.78
C LEU A 214 5.89 -7.21 3.83
N ASN A 215 6.44 -8.41 3.98
CA ASN A 215 6.13 -9.56 3.14
C ASN A 215 5.96 -10.82 3.99
N VAL A 216 4.83 -11.51 3.82
CA VAL A 216 4.47 -12.68 4.62
C VAL A 216 5.47 -13.83 4.45
N GLY A 217 6.00 -14.01 3.23
CA GLY A 217 7.02 -15.01 2.95
C GLY A 217 8.32 -14.72 3.71
N THR A 218 8.72 -13.44 3.77
CA THR A 218 9.88 -13.02 4.58
C THR A 218 9.63 -13.30 6.06
N LEU A 219 8.47 -12.93 6.60
CA LEU A 219 8.09 -13.20 7.99
C LEU A 219 8.17 -14.71 8.30
N ILE A 220 7.61 -15.57 7.45
CA ILE A 220 7.64 -17.02 7.65
C ILE A 220 9.06 -17.57 7.53
N PHE A 221 9.69 -17.40 6.36
CA PHE A 221 10.93 -18.11 6.05
C PHE A 221 12.18 -17.53 6.71
N GLN A 222 12.17 -16.25 7.09
CA GLN A 222 13.33 -15.60 7.70
C GLN A 222 13.20 -15.34 9.20
N TYR A 223 11.98 -15.42 9.76
CA TYR A 223 11.76 -15.16 11.19
C TYR A 223 11.11 -16.36 11.86
N ILE A 224 9.94 -16.82 11.42
CA ILE A 224 9.21 -17.91 12.08
C ILE A 224 9.96 -19.25 11.97
N LEU A 225 10.27 -19.69 10.76
CA LEU A 225 10.89 -21.01 10.55
C LEU A 225 12.26 -21.15 11.23
N PRO A 226 13.17 -20.15 11.21
CA PRO A 226 14.40 -20.21 12.00
C PRO A 226 14.17 -20.42 13.50
N LEU A 227 13.15 -19.77 14.08
CA LEU A 227 12.83 -19.93 15.50
C LEU A 227 12.30 -21.35 15.77
N GLU A 228 11.45 -21.89 14.90
CA GLU A 228 10.95 -23.26 15.03
C GLU A 228 12.05 -24.32 14.83
N MET A 229 12.98 -24.11 13.89
CA MET A 229 14.13 -24.99 13.73
C MET A 229 15.01 -25.00 14.99
N ASP A 230 15.26 -23.83 15.57
CA ASP A 230 16.05 -23.71 16.81
C ASP A 230 15.38 -24.41 17.99
N LYS A 231 14.04 -24.27 18.14
CA LYS A 231 13.25 -24.99 19.15
C LYS A 231 13.32 -26.51 19.00
N LEU A 232 13.37 -27.01 17.76
CA LEU A 232 13.43 -28.45 17.47
C LEU A 232 14.83 -29.05 17.63
N GLY A 233 15.89 -28.23 17.51
CA GLY A 233 17.28 -28.66 17.62
C GLY A 233 17.60 -29.82 16.67
N ASP A 234 18.16 -30.92 17.19
CA ASP A 234 18.51 -32.11 16.41
C ASP A 234 17.32 -32.81 15.75
N LYS A 235 16.08 -32.51 16.19
CA LYS A 235 14.85 -33.04 15.59
C LYS A 235 14.33 -32.20 14.42
N ALA A 236 14.98 -31.08 14.12
CA ALA A 236 14.55 -30.19 13.04
C ALA A 236 14.70 -30.88 11.67
N PRO A 237 13.78 -30.65 10.72
CA PRO A 237 13.94 -31.09 9.34
C PRO A 237 15.20 -30.52 8.70
N SER A 238 15.70 -31.20 7.67
CA SER A 238 16.95 -30.84 6.97
C SER A 238 16.94 -29.44 6.35
N ASN A 239 15.75 -28.90 6.04
CA ASN A 239 15.59 -27.58 5.44
C ASN A 239 14.25 -26.94 5.84
N LYS A 240 14.17 -25.61 5.65
CA LYS A 240 12.98 -24.80 5.98
C LYS A 240 11.73 -25.19 5.20
N LYS A 241 11.86 -25.71 3.97
CA LYS A 241 10.71 -26.05 3.13
C LYS A 241 9.98 -27.28 3.68
N ASP A 242 10.73 -28.25 4.18
CA ASP A 242 10.16 -29.45 4.82
C ASP A 242 9.45 -29.05 6.11
N LEU A 243 10.11 -28.26 6.98
CA LEU A 243 9.48 -27.74 8.19
C LEU A 243 8.22 -26.93 7.88
N TRP A 244 8.25 -26.07 6.86
CA TRP A 244 7.07 -25.33 6.42
C TRP A 244 5.90 -26.25 6.04
N ASN A 245 6.17 -27.32 5.28
CA ASN A 245 5.13 -28.26 4.88
C ASN A 245 4.56 -29.05 6.07
N GLU A 246 5.37 -29.32 7.09
CA GLU A 246 4.95 -30.00 8.32
C GLU A 246 4.08 -29.10 9.22
N ILE A 247 4.49 -27.85 9.47
CA ILE A 247 3.83 -27.00 10.46
C ILE A 247 2.64 -26.19 9.91
N ARG A 248 2.59 -25.95 8.60
CA ARG A 248 1.54 -25.09 8.02
C ARG A 248 0.16 -25.74 8.01
N GLY A 249 0.09 -27.07 8.04
CA GLY A 249 -1.15 -27.82 7.84
C GLY A 249 -1.85 -27.44 6.53
N GLU A 250 -3.14 -27.11 6.63
CA GLU A 250 -3.98 -26.66 5.50
C GLU A 250 -3.99 -25.12 5.34
N HIS A 251 -3.28 -24.39 6.20
CA HIS A 251 -3.30 -22.93 6.19
C HIS A 251 -2.52 -22.34 5.01
N SER A 252 -3.03 -21.23 4.48
CA SER A 252 -2.26 -20.35 3.61
C SER A 252 -1.07 -19.75 4.38
N GLN A 253 -0.16 -19.08 3.68
CA GLN A 253 0.91 -18.32 4.33
C GLN A 253 0.36 -17.23 5.25
N LYS A 254 -0.61 -16.43 4.79
CA LYS A 254 -1.12 -15.31 5.58
C LYS A 254 -1.95 -15.77 6.76
N ASP A 255 -2.77 -16.81 6.59
CA ASP A 255 -3.50 -17.45 7.68
C ASP A 255 -2.57 -18.01 8.75
N PHE A 256 -1.53 -18.74 8.34
CA PHE A 256 -0.53 -19.28 9.27
C PHE A 256 0.20 -18.15 10.00
N ALA A 257 0.66 -17.12 9.28
CA ALA A 257 1.37 -16.00 9.87
C ALA A 257 0.49 -15.24 10.87
N ALA A 258 -0.80 -15.06 10.56
CA ALA A 258 -1.76 -14.44 11.45
C ALA A 258 -1.91 -15.23 12.76
N LEU A 259 -2.13 -16.55 12.66
CA LEU A 259 -2.25 -17.43 13.83
C LEU A 259 -0.96 -17.44 14.67
N TYR A 260 0.18 -17.65 14.02
CA TYR A 260 1.46 -17.75 14.71
C TYR A 260 1.82 -16.45 15.44
N CYS A 261 1.74 -15.30 14.77
CA CYS A 261 2.08 -14.02 15.39
C CYS A 261 1.08 -13.58 16.45
N SER A 262 -0.12 -14.17 16.48
CA SER A 262 -1.07 -13.92 17.54
C SER A 262 -0.74 -14.65 18.82
N GLU A 263 -0.25 -15.89 18.68
CA GLU A 263 0.28 -16.68 19.79
C GLU A 263 1.62 -16.11 20.28
N TYR A 264 2.44 -15.62 19.35
CA TYR A 264 3.80 -15.09 19.59
C TYR A 264 3.97 -13.63 19.07
N PRO A 265 3.32 -12.62 19.69
CA PRO A 265 3.36 -11.23 19.20
C PRO A 265 4.75 -10.60 19.13
N GLU A 266 5.68 -11.05 19.98
CA GLU A 266 7.08 -10.61 19.98
C GLU A 266 7.81 -10.96 18.68
N VAL A 267 7.43 -12.05 17.99
CA VAL A 267 8.03 -12.44 16.71
C VAL A 267 7.68 -11.41 15.64
N TYR A 268 6.43 -10.94 15.63
CA TYR A 268 6.01 -9.89 14.72
C TYR A 268 6.67 -8.54 15.06
N ARG A 269 6.76 -8.19 16.35
CA ARG A 269 7.47 -6.97 16.77
C ARG A 269 8.92 -6.97 16.34
N GLU A 270 9.62 -8.09 16.51
CA GLU A 270 11.01 -8.21 16.07
C GLU A 270 11.13 -8.17 14.55
N TYR A 271 10.16 -8.75 13.83
CA TYR A 271 10.07 -8.63 12.37
C TYR A 271 9.94 -7.17 11.93
N CYS A 272 8.99 -6.41 12.47
CA CYS A 272 8.86 -4.98 12.19
C CYS A 272 10.13 -4.21 12.55
N ARG A 273 10.62 -4.39 13.78
CA ARG A 273 11.82 -3.71 14.29
C ARG A 273 13.05 -3.96 13.41
N ARG A 274 13.29 -5.20 12.99
CA ARG A 274 14.40 -5.52 12.08
C ARG A 274 14.14 -5.05 10.66
N THR A 275 12.91 -5.06 10.18
CA THR A 275 12.57 -4.54 8.86
C THR A 275 12.67 -3.01 8.82
N ASP A 276 12.51 -2.35 9.95
CA ASP A 276 12.77 -0.91 10.11
C ASP A 276 14.27 -0.61 10.28
N HIS A 277 15.02 -1.38 11.07
CA HIS A 277 16.46 -1.13 11.29
C HIS A 277 17.40 -1.68 10.21
N ARG A 278 17.02 -2.72 9.45
CA ARG A 278 17.84 -3.23 8.32
C ARG A 278 17.86 -2.26 7.12
N ILE A 279 17.21 -1.11 7.25
CA ILE A 279 17.17 -0.01 6.27
C ILE A 279 18.39 0.92 6.40
N GLN A 280 19.34 0.68 7.31
CA GLN A 280 20.69 1.28 7.17
C GLN A 280 21.64 0.43 6.30
N GLY A 281 21.19 -0.68 5.71
CA GLY A 281 21.99 -1.40 4.75
C GLY A 281 21.34 -2.68 4.24
N ARG A 282 20.78 -2.61 3.03
CA ARG A 282 20.34 -3.74 2.17
C ARG A 282 18.95 -4.32 2.42
N HIS A 283 17.91 -3.47 2.39
CA HIS A 283 16.63 -3.81 1.76
C HIS A 283 16.18 -2.62 0.88
N PRO A 284 15.72 -2.84 -0.37
CA PRO A 284 15.38 -1.78 -1.34
C PRO A 284 13.98 -1.19 -1.08
N GLY A 285 13.69 -0.78 0.15
CA GLY A 285 12.36 -0.23 0.48
C GLY A 285 12.08 1.09 -0.24
N GLU A 286 13.09 1.94 -0.32
CA GLU A 286 13.03 3.20 -1.08
C GLU A 286 13.70 3.00 -2.43
N LEU A 287 12.96 3.29 -3.49
CA LEU A 287 13.52 3.29 -4.83
C LEU A 287 14.41 4.52 -5.00
N THR A 288 15.62 4.30 -5.49
CA THR A 288 16.49 5.37 -5.96
C THR A 288 15.89 6.05 -7.18
N ASP A 289 16.28 7.31 -7.44
CA ASP A 289 15.82 8.02 -8.65
C ASP A 289 16.11 7.23 -9.93
N LEU A 290 17.23 6.51 -9.99
CA LEU A 290 17.60 5.65 -11.12
C LEU A 290 16.69 4.42 -11.25
N GLU A 291 16.29 3.81 -10.14
CA GLU A 291 15.33 2.69 -10.16
C GLU A 291 13.94 3.16 -10.60
N ILE A 292 13.51 4.34 -10.15
CA ILE A 292 12.25 4.96 -10.59
C ILE A 292 12.31 5.23 -12.10
N GLU A 293 13.38 5.89 -12.59
CA GLU A 293 13.56 6.17 -14.03
C GLU A 293 13.58 4.88 -14.86
N ALA A 294 14.26 3.84 -14.37
CA ALA A 294 14.30 2.55 -15.04
C ALA A 294 12.89 1.95 -15.15
N ILE A 295 12.13 1.88 -14.06
CA ILE A 295 10.78 1.31 -14.05
C ILE A 295 9.86 2.07 -15.00
N VAL A 296 9.86 3.42 -14.96
CA VAL A 296 9.04 4.24 -15.86
C VAL A 296 9.43 4.00 -17.33
N SER A 297 10.72 3.86 -17.63
CA SER A 297 11.19 3.63 -19.00
C SER A 297 10.88 2.22 -19.52
N PHE A 298 10.91 1.20 -18.64
CA PHE A 298 10.57 -0.17 -19.02
C PHE A 298 9.08 -0.31 -19.38
N SER A 299 8.17 0.34 -18.64
CA SER A 299 6.74 0.37 -18.97
C SER A 299 6.48 0.91 -20.39
N GLN A 300 7.22 1.94 -20.83
CA GLN A 300 7.09 2.50 -22.19
C GLN A 300 7.40 1.46 -23.29
N CYS A 301 8.48 0.68 -23.12
CA CYS A 301 8.89 -0.29 -24.13
C CYS A 301 7.91 -1.47 -24.31
N GLU A 302 7.20 -1.86 -23.25
CA GLU A 302 6.21 -2.94 -23.33
C GLU A 302 4.91 -2.48 -24.01
N GLU A 303 4.56 -1.19 -23.92
CA GLU A 303 3.41 -0.60 -24.60
C GLU A 303 3.66 -0.34 -26.08
N GLU A 304 4.84 0.12 -26.48
CA GLU A 304 5.18 0.36 -27.90
C GLU A 304 5.29 -0.94 -28.74
N GLN A 305 5.45 -2.09 -28.09
CA GLN A 305 5.49 -3.42 -28.72
C GLN A 305 4.13 -4.14 -28.76
N ALA A 306 3.07 -3.50 -28.24
CA ALA A 306 1.71 -4.00 -28.14
C ALA A 306 0.85 -3.63 -29.36
#